data_AF-A0A8T5TT44-F1
#
_entry.id   AF-A0A8T5TT44-F1
#
_cell.length_a   1.000
_cell.length_b   1.000
_cell.length_c   1.000
_cell.angle_alpha   90.00
_cell.angle_beta   90.00
_cell.angle_gamma   90.00
#
_symmetry.space_group_name_H-M   'P 1'
#
loop_
_entity.id
_entity.type
_entity.pdbx_description
1 polymer ?
#
loop_
_entity_poly.entity_id
_entity_poly.type
_entity_poly.pdbx_seq_one_letter_code
_entity_poly.pdbx_strand_id
1 'polypeptide(L)'
;MRLKSYIRNNKAFSLLTLIFSFWFVILILLAAIGPRTIVFYDALSQIDVSSEYYSLLPLIRYIIEPFMVIATILEYEFTWIFLFLIFYPILRVIYVFLRKKGKLASKKYEYFRHIITDFIYFAFKVLSITLVVILFIILIGYLIQGFYFVNRYFMVPIQIGIHLCFILIGIKVGYTLLKLIHPRLKLNLAGKIENNDRRANSKNTRISYNLKKESVFLAGILFLLLGSNVILLSIQFPTHRIIPITPLAEDEFLFDFHVHTTLADGWLTPEERILWYMEHGISGAFFSDHDNIRGAQAARKFVEENGLDFTVWIAEEWTDHIPSPQIHINYFGLEEEIVPPESYALGGPKVMNASDLIIYVKANGGFVTVNHYNYDVNPNGGNGMPYSLEQFRDWGVDGFEIINGGSYSKYAPIRQFCLDNNLTCVAGSDIHTNEDLNTFTKLKLDDPNNKTVANIFKNLKNNSHALVAVQFYDKIFEIPGDTNDIGLYVIEDFINYLLNMDTYQAISWILWSSSIYLIFYIFYKKLKKVDINRLRNKIS
;
A
#
# COMPACT_ATOMS: atom_id res chain seq x y z
N MET A 1 -37.38 -9.78 30.48
CA MET A 1 -37.82 -9.92 29.08
C MET A 1 -37.26 -11.24 28.53
N ARG A 2 -38.10 -12.21 28.10
CA ARG A 2 -37.60 -13.51 27.60
C ARG A 2 -36.71 -13.32 26.36
N LEU A 3 -35.54 -13.97 26.29
CA LEU A 3 -34.55 -13.87 25.20
C LEU A 3 -35.21 -14.02 23.80
N LYS A 4 -36.12 -14.97 23.66
CA LYS A 4 -36.90 -15.22 22.44
C LYS A 4 -37.69 -13.98 21.96
N SER A 5 -38.24 -13.19 22.89
CA SER A 5 -38.95 -11.94 22.58
C SER A 5 -37.99 -10.83 22.14
N TYR A 6 -36.79 -10.77 22.74
CA TYR A 6 -35.75 -9.81 22.34
C TYR A 6 -35.23 -10.09 20.93
N ILE A 7 -34.91 -11.34 20.63
CA ILE A 7 -34.45 -11.76 19.30
C ILE A 7 -35.51 -11.45 18.25
N ARG A 8 -36.78 -11.80 18.53
CA ARG A 8 -37.89 -11.56 17.60
C ARG A 8 -38.05 -10.07 17.26
N ASN A 9 -37.83 -9.19 18.24
CA ASN A 9 -38.01 -7.74 18.09
C ASN A 9 -36.75 -7.01 17.58
N ASN A 10 -35.60 -7.69 17.46
CA ASN A 10 -34.33 -7.11 17.04
C ASN A 10 -33.54 -8.04 16.11
N LYS A 11 -34.20 -8.67 15.12
CA LYS A 11 -33.61 -9.72 14.27
C LYS A 11 -32.26 -9.35 13.66
N ALA A 12 -32.16 -8.17 13.04
CA ALA A 12 -30.90 -7.72 12.40
C ALA A 12 -29.76 -7.53 13.41
N PHE A 13 -30.06 -6.90 14.56
CA PHE A 13 -29.06 -6.75 15.63
C PHE A 13 -28.67 -8.10 16.26
N SER A 14 -29.61 -9.04 16.34
CA SER A 14 -29.35 -10.39 16.86
C SER A 14 -28.45 -11.18 15.92
N LEU A 15 -28.66 -11.07 14.59
CA LEU A 15 -27.77 -11.66 13.59
C LEU A 15 -26.36 -11.06 13.67
N LEU A 16 -26.25 -9.73 13.74
CA LEU A 16 -24.96 -9.05 13.93
C LEU A 16 -24.26 -9.52 15.21
N THR A 17 -25.01 -9.69 16.30
CA THR A 17 -24.48 -10.18 17.58
C THR A 17 -23.98 -11.62 17.46
N LEU A 18 -24.68 -12.48 16.70
CA LEU A 18 -24.23 -13.85 16.45
C LEU A 18 -22.92 -13.88 15.65
N ILE A 19 -22.84 -13.10 14.57
CA ILE A 19 -21.62 -12.97 13.76
C ILE A 19 -20.46 -12.45 14.61
N PHE A 20 -20.69 -11.40 15.39
CA PHE A 20 -19.69 -10.86 16.32
C PHE A 20 -19.25 -11.90 17.34
N SER A 21 -20.19 -12.68 17.92
CA SER A 21 -19.85 -13.71 18.91
C SER A 21 -18.98 -14.81 18.31
N PHE A 22 -19.29 -15.24 17.07
CA PHE A 22 -18.49 -16.23 16.34
C PHE A 22 -17.09 -15.69 16.04
N TRP A 23 -17.00 -14.48 15.50
CA TRP A 23 -15.74 -13.78 15.25
C TRP A 23 -14.90 -13.61 16.52
N PHE A 24 -15.51 -13.21 17.62
CA PHE A 24 -14.86 -13.05 18.92
C PHE A 24 -14.29 -14.36 19.45
N VAL A 25 -15.00 -15.48 19.28
CA VAL A 25 -14.49 -16.81 19.64
C VAL A 25 -13.28 -17.18 18.77
N ILE A 26 -13.33 -16.93 17.46
CA ILE A 26 -12.18 -17.14 16.57
C ILE A 26 -10.97 -16.35 17.07
N LEU A 27 -11.13 -15.06 17.35
CA LEU A 27 -10.03 -14.22 17.83
C LEU A 27 -9.45 -14.69 19.18
N ILE A 28 -10.29 -15.18 20.10
CA ILE A 28 -9.80 -15.76 21.37
C ILE A 28 -8.99 -17.03 21.11
N LEU A 29 -9.46 -17.89 20.21
CA LEU A 29 -8.72 -19.10 19.84
C LEU A 29 -7.36 -18.73 19.25
N LEU A 30 -7.33 -17.81 18.27
CA LEU A 30 -6.10 -17.31 17.65
C LEU A 30 -5.16 -16.68 18.69
N ALA A 31 -5.68 -15.87 19.63
CA ALA A 31 -4.87 -15.29 20.71
C ALA A 31 -4.20 -16.35 21.60
N ALA A 32 -4.84 -17.51 21.77
CA ALA A 32 -4.35 -18.58 22.62
C ALA A 32 -3.39 -19.55 21.89
N ILE A 33 -3.53 -19.71 20.58
CA ILE A 33 -2.85 -20.77 19.82
C ILE A 33 -1.95 -20.28 18.69
N GLY A 34 -1.95 -18.99 18.34
CA GLY A 34 -1.20 -18.44 17.21
C GLY A 34 0.20 -18.01 17.65
N PRO A 35 1.25 -18.83 17.48
CA PRO A 35 2.59 -18.31 17.48
C PRO A 35 2.79 -17.55 16.16
N ARG A 36 3.13 -16.26 16.25
CA ARG A 36 3.73 -15.57 15.11
C ARG A 36 5.18 -16.02 14.99
N THR A 37 5.50 -16.73 13.92
CA THR A 37 6.86 -17.13 13.56
C THR A 37 7.33 -16.29 12.40
N ILE A 38 8.41 -15.55 12.60
CA ILE A 38 9.07 -14.77 11.54
C ILE A 38 10.35 -15.49 11.19
N VAL A 39 10.53 -15.76 9.90
CA VAL A 39 11.71 -16.44 9.38
C VAL A 39 12.63 -15.41 8.75
N PHE A 40 13.90 -15.44 9.12
CA PHE A 40 14.97 -14.70 8.45
C PHE A 40 15.78 -15.70 7.64
N TYR A 41 15.86 -15.50 6.33
CA TYR A 41 16.52 -16.44 5.42
C TYR A 41 17.62 -15.72 4.64
N ASP A 42 18.86 -16.16 4.79
CA ASP A 42 19.97 -15.67 3.97
C ASP A 42 19.92 -16.38 2.60
N ALA A 43 19.44 -15.69 1.58
CA ALA A 43 19.33 -16.26 0.24
C ALA A 43 20.68 -16.46 -0.44
N LEU A 44 21.71 -15.70 -0.04
CA LEU A 44 23.05 -15.86 -0.59
C LEU A 44 23.70 -17.14 -0.08
N SER A 45 23.61 -17.43 1.22
CA SER A 45 24.15 -18.67 1.80
C SER A 45 23.15 -19.84 1.74
N GLN A 46 21.88 -19.57 1.43
CA GLN A 46 20.76 -20.52 1.41
C GLN A 46 20.53 -21.22 2.77
N ILE A 47 20.55 -20.43 3.84
CA ILE A 47 20.36 -20.91 5.21
C ILE A 47 19.34 -20.07 5.97
N ASP A 48 18.66 -20.71 6.92
CA ASP A 48 17.83 -20.04 7.92
C ASP A 48 18.73 -19.35 8.96
N VAL A 49 18.59 -18.04 9.11
CA VAL A 49 19.32 -17.19 10.06
C VAL A 49 18.39 -16.59 11.12
N SER A 50 17.21 -17.20 11.34
CA SER A 50 16.23 -16.74 12.34
C SER A 50 16.78 -16.77 13.77
N SER A 51 17.84 -17.54 14.03
CA SER A 51 18.55 -17.53 15.31
C SER A 51 19.48 -16.33 15.51
N GLU A 52 19.66 -15.48 14.50
CA GLU A 52 20.52 -14.30 14.56
C GLU A 52 19.76 -12.99 14.75
N TYR A 53 18.45 -12.97 14.51
CA TYR A 53 17.64 -11.76 14.52
C TYR A 53 16.32 -11.95 15.28
N TYR A 54 15.82 -10.84 15.82
CA TYR A 54 14.47 -10.73 16.33
C TYR A 54 13.76 -9.55 15.64
N SER A 55 12.47 -9.73 15.34
CA SER A 55 11.60 -8.67 14.83
C SER A 55 10.68 -8.19 15.95
N LEU A 56 10.93 -6.97 16.42
CA LEU A 56 10.19 -6.35 17.53
C LEU A 56 9.12 -5.41 17.01
N LEU A 57 7.85 -5.69 17.29
CA LEU A 57 6.79 -4.69 17.10
C LEU A 57 6.73 -3.74 18.31
N PRO A 58 6.69 -2.41 18.10
CA PRO A 58 6.52 -1.46 19.19
C PRO A 58 5.09 -1.54 19.75
N LEU A 59 4.89 -1.21 21.03
CA LEU A 59 3.56 -1.33 21.66
C LEU A 59 2.45 -0.56 20.92
N ILE A 60 2.79 0.61 20.37
CA ILE A 60 1.85 1.45 19.62
C ILE A 60 1.34 0.75 18.35
N ARG A 61 2.14 -0.12 17.73
CA ARG A 61 1.75 -0.92 16.55
C ARG A 61 0.53 -1.78 16.87
N TYR A 62 0.50 -2.43 18.03
CA TYR A 62 -0.67 -3.21 18.44
C TYR A 62 -1.93 -2.35 18.60
N ILE A 63 -1.84 -1.06 18.96
CA ILE A 63 -3.04 -0.20 19.08
C ILE A 63 -3.69 0.05 17.73
N ILE A 64 -2.92 0.09 16.65
CA ILE A 64 -3.40 0.42 15.30
C ILE A 64 -3.45 -0.79 14.35
N GLU A 65 -3.14 -1.99 14.86
CA GLU A 65 -2.91 -3.20 14.09
C GLU A 65 -3.98 -3.49 13.01
N PRO A 66 -5.30 -3.42 13.28
CA PRO A 66 -6.29 -3.67 12.24
C PRO A 66 -6.25 -2.68 11.07
N PHE A 67 -5.87 -1.42 11.33
CA PHE A 67 -5.81 -0.40 10.27
C PHE A 67 -4.57 -0.59 9.41
N MET A 68 -3.43 -0.88 10.03
CA MET A 68 -2.19 -1.16 9.32
C MET A 68 -2.36 -2.42 8.46
N VAL A 69 -2.93 -3.51 8.98
CA VAL A 69 -3.16 -4.73 8.21
C VAL A 69 -4.10 -4.51 7.03
N ILE A 70 -5.17 -3.75 7.23
CA ILE A 70 -6.06 -3.42 6.11
C ILE A 70 -5.31 -2.59 5.05
N ALA A 71 -4.46 -1.66 5.46
CA ALA A 71 -3.66 -0.86 4.53
C ALA A 71 -2.70 -1.74 3.72
N THR A 72 -1.97 -2.64 4.38
CA THR A 72 -0.95 -3.48 3.74
C THR A 72 -1.57 -4.56 2.87
N ILE A 73 -2.72 -5.14 3.22
CA ILE A 73 -3.37 -6.18 2.40
C ILE A 73 -4.06 -5.59 1.16
N LEU A 74 -4.62 -4.37 1.27
CA LEU A 74 -5.26 -3.75 0.11
C LEU A 74 -4.24 -3.32 -0.95
N GLU A 75 -2.98 -3.09 -0.54
CA GLU A 75 -1.85 -2.74 -1.40
C GLU A 75 -2.14 -1.57 -2.36
N TYR A 76 -1.20 -1.27 -3.25
CA TYR A 76 -1.32 -0.19 -4.24
C TYR A 76 -1.81 -0.68 -5.62
N GLU A 77 -2.04 -1.98 -5.82
CA GLU A 77 -2.51 -2.53 -7.11
C GLU A 77 -4.02 -2.33 -7.34
N PHE A 78 -4.81 -2.06 -6.28
CA PHE A 78 -6.25 -1.77 -6.33
C PHE A 78 -7.15 -2.83 -7.02
N THR A 79 -6.65 -4.00 -7.38
CA THR A 79 -7.41 -5.07 -8.07
C THR A 79 -8.58 -5.60 -7.22
N TRP A 80 -8.51 -5.47 -5.89
CA TRP A 80 -9.62 -5.72 -4.97
C TRP A 80 -10.91 -4.93 -5.26
N ILE A 81 -10.83 -3.86 -6.06
CA ILE A 81 -12.01 -3.12 -6.53
C ILE A 81 -12.93 -4.00 -7.38
N PHE A 82 -12.39 -4.99 -8.10
CA PHE A 82 -13.22 -5.92 -8.87
C PHE A 82 -14.18 -6.70 -7.95
N LEU A 83 -13.75 -7.10 -6.76
CA LEU A 83 -14.64 -7.69 -5.76
C LEU A 83 -15.78 -6.73 -5.39
N PHE A 84 -15.47 -5.45 -5.15
CA PHE A 84 -16.50 -4.45 -4.88
C PHE A 84 -17.50 -4.31 -6.05
N LEU A 85 -17.00 -4.27 -7.29
CA LEU A 85 -17.83 -4.16 -8.49
C LEU A 85 -18.72 -5.40 -8.70
N ILE A 86 -18.29 -6.58 -8.27
CA ILE A 86 -19.06 -7.82 -8.30
C ILE A 86 -20.11 -7.85 -7.18
N PHE A 87 -19.71 -7.55 -5.94
CA PHE A 87 -20.59 -7.69 -4.78
C PHE A 87 -21.62 -6.56 -4.66
N TYR A 88 -21.30 -5.33 -5.09
CA TYR A 88 -22.22 -4.20 -4.98
C TYR A 88 -23.55 -4.43 -5.70
N PRO A 89 -23.60 -4.87 -6.98
CA PRO A 89 -24.85 -5.20 -7.66
C PRO A 89 -25.67 -6.27 -6.91
N ILE A 90 -25.03 -7.31 -6.39
CA ILE A 90 -25.68 -8.41 -5.65
C ILE A 90 -26.35 -7.84 -4.38
N LEU A 91 -25.59 -7.10 -3.58
CA LEU A 91 -26.10 -6.43 -2.38
C LEU A 91 -27.24 -5.47 -2.73
N ARG A 92 -27.16 -4.80 -3.88
CA ARG A 92 -28.20 -3.88 -4.35
C ARG A 92 -29.49 -4.59 -4.73
N VAL A 93 -29.40 -5.71 -5.44
CA VAL A 93 -30.56 -6.56 -5.78
C VAL A 93 -31.25 -7.06 -4.51
N ILE A 94 -30.47 -7.57 -3.55
CA ILE A 94 -30.96 -8.01 -2.25
C ILE A 94 -31.68 -6.86 -1.53
N TYR A 95 -31.07 -5.67 -1.49
CA TYR A 95 -31.67 -4.48 -0.88
C TYR A 95 -33.01 -4.11 -1.52
N VAL A 96 -33.08 -4.04 -2.86
CA VAL A 96 -34.31 -3.70 -3.59
C VAL A 96 -35.41 -4.74 -3.33
N PHE A 97 -35.05 -6.03 -3.33
CA PHE A 97 -35.97 -7.12 -3.03
C PHE A 97 -36.53 -7.04 -1.60
N LEU A 98 -35.67 -6.82 -0.60
CA LEU A 98 -36.09 -6.65 0.80
C LEU A 98 -36.99 -5.42 0.99
N ARG A 99 -36.68 -4.32 0.28
CA ARG A 99 -37.51 -3.11 0.29
C ARG A 99 -38.88 -3.35 -0.33
N LYS A 100 -38.96 -4.02 -1.49
CA LYS A 100 -40.24 -4.38 -2.13
C LYS A 100 -41.11 -5.28 -1.24
N LYS A 101 -40.50 -6.18 -0.47
CA LYS A 101 -41.20 -7.03 0.52
C LYS A 101 -41.61 -6.29 1.82
N GLY A 102 -41.45 -4.96 1.88
CA GLY A 102 -41.78 -4.16 3.06
C GLY A 102 -40.88 -4.40 4.27
N LYS A 103 -39.81 -5.20 4.13
CA LYS A 103 -38.90 -5.53 5.25
C LYS A 103 -38.01 -4.35 5.67
N LEU A 104 -37.97 -3.28 4.87
CA LEU A 104 -37.18 -2.05 5.12
C LEU A 104 -38.06 -0.78 5.24
N ALA A 105 -39.33 -0.90 5.60
CA ALA A 105 -40.31 0.21 5.57
C ALA A 105 -40.30 1.16 6.79
N SER A 106 -39.14 1.45 7.38
CA SER A 106 -39.05 2.30 8.58
C SER A 106 -38.98 3.80 8.24
N LYS A 107 -39.85 4.63 8.82
CA LYS A 107 -39.77 6.11 8.69
C LYS A 107 -38.43 6.67 9.19
N LYS A 108 -37.88 6.09 10.26
CA LYS A 108 -36.55 6.48 10.77
C LYS A 108 -35.47 6.19 9.73
N TYR A 109 -35.56 5.04 9.08
CA TYR A 109 -34.62 4.66 8.03
C TYR A 109 -34.63 5.65 6.86
N GLU A 110 -35.81 6.06 6.37
CA GLU A 110 -35.89 7.05 5.27
C GLU A 110 -35.24 8.39 5.66
N TYR A 111 -35.45 8.87 6.89
CA TYR A 111 -34.78 10.07 7.38
C TYR A 111 -33.25 9.94 7.43
N PHE A 112 -32.71 8.85 7.96
CA PHE A 112 -31.27 8.60 7.98
C PHE A 112 -30.69 8.44 6.58
N ARG A 113 -31.42 7.78 5.69
CA ARG A 113 -31.04 7.59 4.30
C ARG A 113 -30.80 8.93 3.60
N HIS A 114 -31.59 9.97 3.88
CA HIS A 114 -31.35 11.29 3.30
C HIS A 114 -30.03 11.92 3.76
N ILE A 115 -29.63 11.71 5.02
CA ILE A 115 -28.35 12.19 5.55
C ILE A 115 -27.19 11.47 4.86
N ILE A 116 -27.26 10.14 4.79
CA ILE A 116 -26.25 9.31 4.11
C ILE A 116 -26.18 9.66 2.62
N THR A 117 -27.32 9.88 1.98
CA THR A 117 -27.39 10.31 0.57
C THR A 117 -26.68 11.65 0.40
N ASP A 118 -26.98 12.64 1.24
CA ASP A 118 -26.32 13.96 1.15
C ASP A 118 -24.79 13.85 1.31
N PHE A 119 -24.34 12.99 2.23
CA PHE A 119 -22.91 12.70 2.40
C PHE A 119 -22.29 12.05 1.16
N ILE A 120 -22.86 10.97 0.64
CA ILE A 120 -22.33 10.27 -0.54
C ILE A 120 -22.30 11.18 -1.76
N TYR A 121 -23.33 12.01 -1.97
CA TYR A 121 -23.34 12.99 -3.06
C TYR A 121 -22.26 14.07 -2.88
N PHE A 122 -22.02 14.51 -1.65
CA PHE A 122 -20.94 15.44 -1.35
C PHE A 122 -19.58 14.80 -1.64
N ALA A 123 -19.33 13.60 -1.11
CA ALA A 123 -18.09 12.86 -1.33
C ALA A 123 -17.84 12.63 -2.82
N PHE A 124 -18.83 12.10 -3.55
CA PHE A 124 -18.76 11.94 -5.00
C PHE A 124 -18.38 13.24 -5.70
N LYS A 125 -19.04 14.36 -5.37
CA LYS A 125 -18.75 15.65 -6.00
C LYS A 125 -17.32 16.12 -5.75
N VAL A 126 -16.85 16.09 -4.50
CA VAL A 126 -15.51 16.55 -4.17
C VAL A 126 -14.47 15.63 -4.81
N LEU A 127 -14.61 14.31 -4.66
CA LEU A 127 -13.68 13.33 -5.23
C LEU A 127 -13.62 13.40 -6.76
N SER A 128 -14.76 13.57 -7.44
CA SER A 128 -14.77 13.74 -8.90
C SER A 128 -14.07 15.01 -9.35
N ILE A 129 -14.25 16.13 -8.63
CA ILE A 129 -13.54 17.38 -8.95
C ILE A 129 -12.04 17.18 -8.75
N THR A 130 -11.64 16.60 -7.62
CA THR A 130 -10.24 16.29 -7.32
C THR A 130 -9.62 15.41 -8.40
N LEU A 131 -10.29 14.31 -8.79
CA LEU A 131 -9.80 13.40 -9.83
C LEU A 131 -9.63 14.13 -11.17
N VAL A 132 -10.58 14.97 -11.58
CA VAL A 132 -10.46 15.75 -12.82
C VAL A 132 -9.28 16.72 -12.75
N VAL A 133 -9.05 17.38 -11.62
CA VAL A 133 -7.91 18.28 -11.44
C VAL A 133 -6.59 17.50 -11.53
N ILE A 134 -6.48 16.37 -10.84
CA ILE A 134 -5.29 15.50 -10.89
C ILE A 134 -5.02 15.05 -12.33
N LEU A 135 -6.02 14.46 -13.00
CA LEU A 135 -5.89 13.98 -14.37
C LEU A 135 -5.54 15.11 -15.34
N PHE A 136 -6.05 16.32 -15.12
CA PHE A 136 -5.72 17.48 -15.94
C PHE A 136 -4.26 17.93 -15.74
N ILE A 137 -3.75 17.92 -14.50
CA ILE A 137 -2.33 18.20 -14.21
C ILE A 137 -1.45 17.15 -14.87
N ILE A 138 -1.76 15.86 -14.71
CA ILE A 138 -1.01 14.76 -15.32
C ILE A 138 -1.05 14.85 -16.84
N LEU A 139 -2.21 15.11 -17.44
CA LEU A 139 -2.35 15.26 -18.88
C LEU A 139 -1.53 16.43 -19.41
N ILE A 140 -1.57 17.60 -18.77
CA ILE A 140 -0.74 18.74 -19.17
C ILE A 140 0.75 18.39 -19.04
N GLY A 141 1.15 17.79 -17.92
CA GLY A 141 2.54 17.37 -17.70
C GLY A 141 3.02 16.40 -18.79
N TYR A 142 2.21 15.39 -19.10
CA TYR A 142 2.47 14.45 -20.18
C TYR A 142 2.51 15.11 -21.57
N LEU A 143 1.63 16.06 -21.87
CA LEU A 143 1.67 16.78 -23.15
C LEU A 143 2.91 17.67 -23.31
N ILE A 144 3.49 18.16 -22.20
CA ILE A 144 4.67 19.03 -22.21
C ILE A 144 5.97 18.22 -22.21
N GLN A 145 6.06 17.18 -21.37
CA GLN A 145 7.31 16.45 -21.13
C GLN A 145 7.22 14.95 -21.42
N GLY A 146 6.06 14.43 -21.86
CA GLY A 146 5.87 13.02 -22.13
C GLY A 146 5.88 12.17 -20.86
N PHE A 147 6.35 10.93 -21.01
CA PHE A 147 6.41 9.95 -19.92
C PHE A 147 7.39 10.35 -18.80
N TYR A 148 8.40 11.16 -19.13
CA TYR A 148 9.29 11.81 -18.16
C TYR A 148 8.56 12.52 -17.03
N PHE A 149 7.44 13.20 -17.33
CA PHE A 149 6.65 13.84 -16.28
C PHE A 149 5.97 12.80 -15.38
N VAL A 150 5.46 11.73 -15.98
CA VAL A 150 4.73 10.68 -15.29
C VAL A 150 5.65 10.03 -14.27
N ASN A 151 6.80 9.50 -14.68
CA ASN A 151 7.74 8.82 -13.77
C ASN A 151 8.21 9.70 -12.61
N ARG A 152 8.25 11.03 -12.79
CA ARG A 152 8.84 11.96 -11.82
C ARG A 152 7.87 12.69 -10.91
N TYR A 153 6.66 12.96 -11.36
CA TYR A 153 5.82 13.97 -10.71
C TYR A 153 4.38 13.53 -10.45
N PHE A 154 3.93 12.38 -10.98
CA PHE A 154 2.52 12.02 -10.92
C PHE A 154 2.00 11.78 -9.49
N MET A 155 2.85 11.28 -8.58
CA MET A 155 2.46 11.00 -7.20
C MET A 155 2.15 12.29 -6.41
N VAL A 156 2.90 13.36 -6.64
CA VAL A 156 2.72 14.63 -5.91
C VAL A 156 1.29 15.19 -6.00
N PRO A 157 0.68 15.42 -7.19
CA PRO A 157 -0.70 15.88 -7.29
C PRO A 157 -1.72 14.86 -6.78
N ILE A 158 -1.44 13.55 -6.88
CA ILE A 158 -2.30 12.50 -6.30
C ILE A 158 -2.33 12.65 -4.78
N GLN A 159 -1.17 12.65 -4.14
CA GLN A 159 -1.01 12.78 -2.69
C GLN A 159 -1.69 14.06 -2.20
N ILE A 160 -1.36 15.22 -2.75
CA ILE A 160 -1.94 16.51 -2.35
C ILE A 160 -3.46 16.53 -2.57
N GLY A 161 -3.91 16.12 -3.76
CA GLY A 161 -5.32 16.20 -4.14
C GLY A 161 -6.21 15.33 -3.25
N ILE A 162 -5.80 14.08 -2.99
CA ILE A 162 -6.57 13.15 -2.18
C ILE A 162 -6.58 13.56 -0.70
N HIS A 163 -5.45 13.99 -0.13
CA HIS A 163 -5.40 14.48 1.25
C HIS A 163 -6.31 15.70 1.48
N LEU A 164 -6.24 16.71 0.61
CA LEU A 164 -7.13 17.87 0.68
C LEU A 164 -8.60 17.47 0.55
N CYS A 165 -8.91 16.51 -0.33
CA CYS A 165 -10.26 15.98 -0.47
C CYS A 165 -10.76 15.33 0.82
N PHE A 166 -9.95 14.50 1.48
CA PHE A 166 -10.32 13.83 2.72
C PHE A 166 -10.47 14.79 3.89
N ILE A 167 -9.68 15.88 3.93
CA ILE A 167 -9.89 16.98 4.88
C ILE A 167 -11.29 17.60 4.69
N LEU A 168 -11.70 17.89 3.45
CA LEU A 168 -13.03 18.43 3.17
C LEU A 168 -14.16 17.46 3.54
N ILE A 169 -13.96 16.16 3.29
CA ILE A 169 -14.89 15.10 3.70
C ILE A 169 -14.99 15.05 5.24
N GLY A 170 -13.86 15.10 5.94
CA GLY A 170 -13.81 15.16 7.40
C GLY A 170 -14.55 16.37 7.98
N ILE A 171 -14.34 17.57 7.41
CA ILE A 171 -15.07 18.79 7.76
C ILE A 171 -16.58 18.59 7.55
N LYS A 172 -17.00 17.98 6.44
CA LYS A 172 -18.42 17.69 6.17
C LYS A 172 -19.01 16.72 7.19
N VAL A 173 -18.28 15.67 7.57
CA VAL A 173 -18.72 14.73 8.61
C VAL A 173 -18.88 15.46 9.94
N GLY A 174 -17.86 16.20 10.38
CA GLY A 174 -17.87 16.97 11.62
C GLY A 174 -19.02 17.99 11.67
N TYR A 175 -19.20 18.75 10.60
CA TYR A 175 -20.32 19.69 10.46
C TYR A 175 -21.69 19.00 10.54
N THR A 176 -21.83 17.83 9.92
CA THR A 176 -23.09 17.06 9.92
C THR A 176 -23.38 16.50 11.32
N LEU A 177 -22.37 15.96 12.01
CA LEU A 177 -22.48 15.47 13.39
C LEU A 177 -22.81 16.59 14.36
N LEU A 178 -22.15 17.75 14.24
CA LEU A 178 -22.45 18.95 15.04
C LEU A 178 -23.92 19.36 14.89
N LYS A 179 -24.42 19.41 13.65
CA LYS A 179 -25.84 19.70 13.38
C LYS A 179 -26.79 18.67 13.95
N LEU A 180 -26.42 17.39 13.98
CA LEU A 180 -27.24 16.34 14.57
C LEU A 180 -27.33 16.46 16.10
N ILE A 181 -26.22 16.81 16.76
CA ILE A 181 -26.12 16.89 18.22
C ILE A 181 -26.71 18.22 18.74
N HIS A 182 -26.35 19.35 18.13
CA HIS A 182 -26.67 20.68 18.66
C HIS A 182 -28.17 20.98 18.59
N PRO A 183 -28.88 21.30 19.69
CA PRO A 183 -30.34 21.33 19.73
C PRO A 183 -30.99 22.30 18.72
N ARG A 184 -30.36 23.43 18.42
CA ARG A 184 -30.92 24.49 17.56
C ARG A 184 -30.53 24.42 16.08
N LEU A 185 -29.49 23.65 15.73
CA LEU A 185 -29.01 23.60 14.34
C LEU A 185 -29.83 22.60 13.52
N LYS A 186 -30.05 22.91 12.25
CA LYS A 186 -30.81 22.06 11.31
C LYS A 186 -29.98 21.64 10.12
N LEU A 187 -30.29 20.47 9.56
CA LEU A 187 -29.63 19.94 8.37
C LEU A 187 -30.13 20.62 7.08
N ASN A 188 -31.33 21.21 7.09
CA ASN A 188 -31.94 21.93 5.97
C ASN A 188 -31.99 21.06 4.69
N LEU A 189 -32.42 19.80 4.83
CA LEU A 189 -32.51 18.84 3.73
C LEU A 189 -33.91 18.80 3.09
N ALA A 190 -34.92 19.45 3.67
CA ALA A 190 -36.31 19.43 3.16
C ALA A 190 -36.42 19.76 1.67
N GLY A 191 -35.79 20.86 1.21
CA GLY A 191 -35.85 21.24 -0.21
C GLY A 191 -35.19 20.22 -1.15
N LYS A 192 -34.12 19.54 -0.70
CA LYS A 192 -33.49 18.45 -1.46
C LYS A 192 -34.38 17.21 -1.51
N ILE A 193 -35.07 16.90 -0.40
CA ILE A 193 -35.98 15.75 -0.31
C ILE A 193 -37.16 15.95 -1.26
N GLU A 194 -37.83 17.10 -1.18
CA GLU A 194 -38.98 17.41 -2.02
C GLU A 194 -38.66 17.37 -3.51
N ASN A 195 -37.52 17.94 -3.91
CA ASN A 195 -37.06 17.89 -5.30
C ASN A 195 -36.75 16.46 -5.77
N ASN A 196 -36.18 15.62 -4.91
CA ASN A 196 -35.91 14.22 -5.23
C ASN A 196 -37.20 13.41 -5.38
N ASP A 197 -38.19 13.63 -4.52
CA ASP A 197 -39.48 12.94 -4.58
C ASP A 197 -40.28 13.36 -5.82
N ARG A 198 -40.29 14.66 -6.17
CA ARG A 198 -40.89 15.15 -7.42
C ARG A 198 -40.27 14.50 -8.66
N ARG A 199 -38.94 14.40 -8.71
CA ARG A 199 -38.22 13.76 -9.83
C ARG A 199 -38.45 12.25 -9.90
N ALA A 200 -38.51 11.57 -8.76
CA ALA A 200 -38.76 10.13 -8.70
C ALA A 200 -40.18 9.73 -9.12
N ASN A 201 -41.16 10.63 -8.96
CA ASN A 201 -42.56 10.39 -9.29
C ASN A 201 -42.96 10.80 -10.72
N SER A 202 -42.09 11.52 -11.45
CA SER A 202 -42.32 11.87 -12.86
C SER A 202 -42.15 10.65 -13.77
N LYS A 203 -43.23 10.22 -14.44
CA LYS A 203 -43.23 9.03 -15.33
C LYS A 203 -42.21 9.13 -16.47
N ASN A 204 -41.99 10.33 -17.04
CA ASN A 204 -41.13 10.52 -18.21
C ASN A 204 -39.63 10.48 -17.88
N THR A 205 -39.22 10.62 -16.61
CA THR A 205 -37.80 10.69 -16.22
C THR A 205 -37.40 9.71 -15.12
N ARG A 206 -38.34 8.92 -14.58
CA ARG A 206 -38.10 8.03 -13.42
C ARG A 206 -36.97 7.02 -13.63
N ILE A 207 -36.90 6.37 -14.78
CA ILE A 207 -35.87 5.34 -15.05
C ILE A 207 -34.49 6.01 -15.13
N SER A 208 -34.37 7.05 -15.95
CA SER A 208 -33.12 7.84 -16.11
C SER A 208 -32.64 8.43 -14.77
N TYR A 209 -33.55 9.01 -13.98
CA TYR A 209 -33.21 9.58 -12.67
C TYR A 209 -32.70 8.52 -11.69
N ASN A 210 -33.37 7.35 -11.61
CA ASN A 210 -32.93 6.28 -10.72
C ASN A 210 -31.59 5.71 -11.16
N LEU A 211 -31.37 5.46 -12.45
CA LEU A 211 -30.08 5.00 -12.98
C LEU A 211 -28.97 6.00 -12.63
N LYS A 212 -29.16 7.29 -12.92
CA LYS A 212 -28.19 8.34 -12.59
C LYS A 212 -27.88 8.39 -11.09
N LYS A 213 -28.89 8.25 -10.24
CA LYS A 213 -28.72 8.19 -8.79
C LYS A 213 -27.87 6.98 -8.39
N GLU A 214 -28.21 5.79 -8.87
CA GLU A 214 -27.45 4.57 -8.55
C GLU A 214 -25.99 4.66 -9.02
N SER A 215 -25.73 5.23 -10.20
CA SER A 215 -24.36 5.47 -10.69
C SER A 215 -23.58 6.39 -9.75
N VAL A 216 -24.19 7.47 -9.23
CA VAL A 216 -23.55 8.36 -8.25
C VAL A 216 -23.26 7.64 -6.93
N PHE A 217 -24.14 6.73 -6.49
CA PHE A 217 -23.88 5.95 -5.27
C PHE A 217 -22.73 4.97 -5.47
N LEU A 218 -22.73 4.22 -6.58
CA LEU A 218 -21.66 3.29 -6.91
C LEU A 218 -20.32 4.03 -6.99
N ALA A 219 -20.23 5.07 -7.82
CA ALA A 219 -19.02 5.85 -8.01
C ALA A 219 -18.59 6.57 -6.72
N GLY A 220 -19.53 7.12 -5.95
CA GLY A 220 -19.24 7.80 -4.70
C GLY A 220 -18.66 6.88 -3.63
N ILE A 221 -19.16 5.65 -3.51
CA ILE A 221 -18.60 4.64 -2.59
C ILE A 221 -17.25 4.16 -3.13
N LEU A 222 -17.14 3.89 -4.42
CA LEU A 222 -15.89 3.47 -5.05
C LEU A 222 -14.77 4.49 -4.80
N PHE A 223 -15.01 5.77 -5.05
CA PHE A 223 -14.02 6.82 -4.81
C PHE A 223 -13.69 6.99 -3.33
N LEU A 224 -14.64 6.78 -2.43
CA LEU A 224 -14.36 6.78 -1.00
C LEU A 224 -13.44 5.62 -0.62
N LEU A 225 -13.67 4.41 -1.15
CA LEU A 225 -12.83 3.25 -0.90
C LEU A 225 -11.42 3.46 -1.45
N LEU A 226 -11.31 3.83 -2.73
CA LEU A 226 -10.05 4.17 -3.39
C LEU A 226 -9.27 5.24 -2.63
N GLY A 227 -9.90 6.39 -2.39
CA GLY A 227 -9.25 7.49 -1.69
C GLY A 227 -8.90 7.14 -0.25
N SER A 228 -9.68 6.29 0.43
CA SER A 228 -9.32 5.82 1.77
C SER A 228 -8.09 4.92 1.72
N ASN A 229 -7.97 4.07 0.70
CA ASN A 229 -6.78 3.23 0.51
C ASN A 229 -5.54 4.08 0.27
N VAL A 230 -5.63 5.11 -0.60
CA VAL A 230 -4.56 6.10 -0.80
C VAL A 230 -4.15 6.72 0.54
N ILE A 231 -5.11 7.22 1.34
CA ILE A 231 -4.80 7.81 2.65
C ILE A 231 -4.13 6.79 3.59
N LEU A 232 -4.58 5.54 3.58
CA LEU A 232 -4.00 4.50 4.44
C LEU A 232 -2.54 4.18 4.05
N LEU A 233 -2.24 4.08 2.75
CA LEU A 233 -0.89 3.82 2.26
C LEU A 233 0.08 4.99 2.49
N SER A 234 -0.44 6.22 2.53
CA SER A 234 0.35 7.42 2.79
C SER A 234 0.62 7.69 4.29
N ILE A 235 0.09 6.89 5.21
CA ILE A 235 0.33 7.06 6.64
C ILE A 235 1.55 6.24 7.06
N GLN A 236 2.49 6.90 7.72
CA GLN A 236 3.56 6.20 8.44
C GLN A 236 2.98 5.48 9.67
N PHE A 237 2.74 4.19 9.54
CA PHE A 237 2.47 3.28 10.64
C PHE A 237 3.78 2.87 11.34
N PRO A 238 3.77 2.75 12.68
CA PRO A 238 4.83 2.08 13.43
C PRO A 238 5.14 0.71 12.85
N THR A 239 6.39 0.49 12.47
CA THR A 239 6.86 -0.76 11.88
C THR A 239 7.61 -1.63 12.88
N HIS A 240 7.94 -2.85 12.46
CA HIS A 240 8.85 -3.69 13.23
C HIS A 240 10.28 -3.11 13.25
N ARG A 241 11.03 -3.47 14.29
CA ARG A 241 12.46 -3.22 14.37
C ARG A 241 13.21 -4.54 14.27
N ILE A 242 14.17 -4.62 13.36
CA ILE A 242 15.08 -5.75 13.22
C ILE A 242 16.21 -5.55 14.24
N ILE A 243 16.37 -6.54 15.13
CA ILE A 243 17.34 -6.50 16.21
C ILE A 243 18.22 -7.74 16.12
N PRO A 244 19.52 -7.59 15.81
CA PRO A 244 20.48 -8.69 15.92
C PRO A 244 20.56 -9.21 17.36
N ILE A 245 20.49 -10.53 17.53
CA ILE A 245 20.58 -11.20 18.84
C ILE A 245 21.98 -10.98 19.45
N THR A 246 23.00 -11.10 18.62
CA THR A 246 24.35 -10.64 18.95
C THR A 246 24.51 -9.23 18.39
N PRO A 247 24.91 -8.23 19.20
CA PRO A 247 25.18 -6.89 18.70
C PRO A 247 26.15 -6.93 17.51
N LEU A 248 25.87 -6.14 16.49
CA LEU A 248 26.77 -5.98 15.34
C LEU A 248 28.11 -5.44 15.81
N ALA A 249 29.19 -5.92 15.20
CA ALA A 249 30.50 -5.31 15.37
C ALA A 249 30.52 -3.88 14.82
N GLU A 250 31.51 -3.06 15.22
CA GLU A 250 31.63 -1.66 14.77
C GLU A 250 31.77 -1.52 13.24
N ASP A 251 32.15 -2.60 12.56
CA ASP A 251 32.33 -2.70 11.12
C ASP A 251 31.22 -3.47 10.41
N GLU A 252 30.17 -3.90 11.12
CA GLU A 252 29.00 -4.57 10.56
C GLU A 252 27.78 -3.64 10.53
N PHE A 253 27.11 -3.61 9.39
CA PHE A 253 25.97 -2.73 9.15
C PHE A 253 24.83 -3.46 8.44
N LEU A 254 23.60 -2.98 8.65
CA LEU A 254 22.44 -3.40 7.88
C LEU A 254 22.09 -2.32 6.86
N PHE A 255 22.04 -2.69 5.58
CA PHE A 255 21.78 -1.79 4.46
C PHE A 255 20.65 -2.28 3.57
N ASP A 256 20.13 -1.39 2.74
CA ASP A 256 19.18 -1.70 1.66
C ASP A 256 19.66 -1.07 0.34
N PHE A 257 19.49 -1.78 -0.77
CA PHE A 257 20.05 -1.42 -2.08
C PHE A 257 19.01 -0.97 -3.11
N HIS A 258 17.73 -0.96 -2.76
CA HIS A 258 16.65 -0.58 -3.68
C HIS A 258 15.45 0.00 -2.91
N VAL A 259 15.13 1.28 -3.13
CA VAL A 259 13.98 1.93 -2.47
C VAL A 259 13.41 3.12 -3.23
N HIS A 260 12.10 3.30 -3.06
CA HIS A 260 11.28 4.32 -3.70
C HIS A 260 10.70 5.33 -2.71
N THR A 261 10.52 6.55 -3.21
CA THR A 261 9.91 7.69 -2.51
C THR A 261 8.82 8.35 -3.36
N THR A 262 8.10 9.31 -2.78
CA THR A 262 7.12 10.14 -3.51
C THR A 262 7.70 10.99 -4.65
N LEU A 263 9.03 11.00 -4.84
CA LEU A 263 9.68 11.59 -6.01
C LEU A 263 9.79 10.62 -7.21
N ALA A 264 9.25 9.41 -7.08
CA ALA A 264 8.83 8.55 -8.19
C ALA A 264 7.39 8.06 -7.92
N ASP A 265 7.24 6.80 -7.52
CA ASP A 265 5.98 6.10 -7.29
C ASP A 265 5.83 5.54 -5.86
N GLY A 266 6.78 5.84 -4.97
CA GLY A 266 6.70 5.56 -3.54
C GLY A 266 5.65 6.42 -2.81
N TRP A 267 5.26 5.97 -1.62
CA TRP A 267 4.18 6.54 -0.81
C TRP A 267 4.67 7.38 0.37
N LEU A 268 5.95 7.27 0.72
CA LEU A 268 6.59 8.09 1.75
C LEU A 268 7.47 9.18 1.12
N THR A 269 7.56 10.34 1.77
CA THR A 269 8.58 11.33 1.38
C THR A 269 9.99 10.79 1.65
N PRO A 270 11.03 11.34 0.99
CA PRO A 270 12.41 10.96 1.28
C PRO A 270 12.75 11.03 2.78
N GLU A 271 12.26 12.06 3.47
CA GLU A 271 12.46 12.25 4.92
C GLU A 271 11.74 11.18 5.74
N GLU A 272 10.46 10.90 5.44
CA GLU A 272 9.70 9.84 6.09
C GLU A 272 10.35 8.47 5.88
N ARG A 273 10.87 8.21 4.67
CA ARG A 273 11.57 6.96 4.35
C ARG A 273 12.85 6.77 5.15
N ILE A 274 13.62 7.84 5.39
CA ILE A 274 14.81 7.79 6.26
C ILE A 274 14.42 7.41 7.68
N LEU A 275 13.43 8.10 8.26
CA LEU A 275 12.97 7.81 9.62
C LEU A 275 12.43 6.39 9.74
N TRP A 276 11.68 5.93 8.74
CA TRP A 276 11.19 4.55 8.63
C TRP A 276 12.35 3.54 8.67
N TYR A 277 13.42 3.72 7.88
CA TYR A 277 14.58 2.81 7.93
C TYR A 277 15.28 2.80 9.29
N MET A 278 15.44 3.97 9.91
CA MET A 278 16.04 4.07 11.24
C MET A 278 15.19 3.34 12.30
N GLU A 279 13.85 3.41 12.19
CA GLU A 279 12.92 2.65 13.04
C GLU A 279 13.08 1.13 12.87
N HIS A 280 13.41 0.67 11.66
CA HIS A 280 13.74 -0.73 11.37
C HIS A 280 15.10 -1.19 11.89
N GLY A 281 15.99 -0.26 12.25
CA GLY A 281 17.38 -0.58 12.63
C GLY A 281 18.35 -0.66 11.44
N ILE A 282 17.97 -0.11 10.27
CA ILE A 282 18.84 -0.02 9.09
C ILE A 282 19.76 1.20 9.21
N SER A 283 21.02 1.01 8.85
CA SER A 283 22.09 2.02 9.01
C SER A 283 22.31 2.88 7.77
N GLY A 284 21.82 2.45 6.61
CA GLY A 284 21.94 3.19 5.36
C GLY A 284 21.20 2.52 4.21
N ALA A 285 20.87 3.30 3.18
CA ALA A 285 20.19 2.79 2.00
C ALA A 285 20.59 3.54 0.73
N PHE A 286 20.49 2.84 -0.40
CA PHE A 286 20.62 3.40 -1.75
C PHE A 286 19.24 3.84 -2.23
N PHE A 287 19.00 5.14 -2.27
CA PHE A 287 17.74 5.70 -2.75
C PHE A 287 17.75 5.69 -4.27
N SER A 288 16.83 4.93 -4.88
CA SER A 288 16.84 4.55 -6.30
C SER A 288 15.51 4.85 -6.98
N ASP A 289 14.98 6.06 -6.83
CA ASP A 289 13.74 6.47 -7.50
C ASP A 289 13.84 6.27 -9.03
N HIS A 290 12.71 5.95 -9.67
CA HIS A 290 12.64 5.74 -11.11
C HIS A 290 13.10 6.97 -11.91
N ASP A 291 14.10 6.78 -12.78
CA ASP A 291 14.59 7.76 -13.76
C ASP A 291 14.98 9.13 -13.18
N ASN A 292 15.29 9.22 -11.88
CA ASN A 292 15.79 10.44 -11.24
C ASN A 292 16.50 10.21 -9.89
N ILE A 293 17.38 11.15 -9.51
CA ILE A 293 18.11 11.11 -8.21
C ILE A 293 17.56 12.07 -7.15
N ARG A 294 16.41 12.71 -7.39
CA ARG A 294 15.92 13.81 -6.54
C ARG A 294 15.55 13.33 -5.14
N GLY A 295 14.97 12.13 -5.01
CA GLY A 295 14.68 11.53 -3.70
C GLY A 295 15.94 11.29 -2.90
N ALA A 296 16.98 10.74 -3.53
CA ALA A 296 18.27 10.53 -2.89
C ALA A 296 18.92 11.84 -2.44
N GLN A 297 18.86 12.89 -3.27
CA GLN A 297 19.37 14.22 -2.92
C GLN A 297 18.62 14.85 -1.73
N ALA A 298 17.28 14.75 -1.72
CA ALA A 298 16.46 15.25 -0.62
C ALA A 298 16.73 14.47 0.68
N ALA A 299 16.80 13.14 0.60
CA ALA A 299 17.12 12.27 1.73
C ALA A 299 18.51 12.56 2.32
N ARG A 300 19.55 12.67 1.47
CA ARG A 300 20.91 13.01 1.91
C ARG A 300 20.94 14.36 2.62
N LYS A 301 20.31 15.37 2.02
CA LYS A 301 20.20 16.71 2.61
C LYS A 301 19.51 16.66 3.98
N PHE A 302 18.42 15.91 4.11
CA PHE A 302 17.69 15.76 5.37
C PHE A 302 18.56 15.13 6.47
N VAL A 303 19.32 14.09 6.15
CA VAL A 303 20.28 13.46 7.07
C VAL A 303 21.34 14.44 7.52
N GLU A 304 21.96 15.18 6.59
CA GLU A 304 23.02 16.14 6.87
C GLU A 304 22.52 17.32 7.73
N GLU A 305 21.37 17.91 7.40
CA GLU A 305 20.81 19.06 8.12
C GLU A 305 20.37 18.71 9.55
N ASN A 306 19.98 17.45 9.79
CA ASN A 306 19.51 16.99 11.09
C ASN A 306 20.54 16.18 11.88
N GLY A 307 21.74 15.93 11.31
CA GLY A 307 22.80 15.16 11.95
C GLY A 307 22.38 13.73 12.31
N LEU A 308 21.62 13.09 11.41
CA LEU A 308 21.11 11.73 11.64
C LEU A 308 22.21 10.69 11.44
N ASP A 309 22.25 9.66 12.29
CA ASP A 309 23.13 8.50 12.13
C ASP A 309 22.54 7.52 11.10
N PHE A 310 22.52 7.95 9.84
CA PHE A 310 22.05 7.17 8.70
C PHE A 310 22.88 7.53 7.47
N THR A 311 23.23 6.56 6.63
CA THR A 311 23.99 6.83 5.40
C THR A 311 23.08 6.76 4.18
N VAL A 312 23.04 7.84 3.39
CA VAL A 312 22.33 7.89 2.12
C VAL A 312 23.32 7.77 0.98
N TRP A 313 23.09 6.80 0.11
CA TRP A 313 23.77 6.73 -1.18
C TRP A 313 22.82 7.12 -2.30
N ILE A 314 23.38 7.85 -3.27
CA ILE A 314 22.67 8.17 -4.50
C ILE A 314 22.72 6.98 -5.43
N ALA A 315 21.53 6.52 -5.82
CA ALA A 315 21.27 5.60 -6.89
C ALA A 315 20.12 6.15 -7.74
N GLU A 316 19.89 5.51 -8.88
CA GLU A 316 18.71 5.74 -9.71
C GLU A 316 18.31 4.41 -10.31
N GLU A 317 17.00 4.15 -10.34
CA GLU A 317 16.46 3.02 -11.08
C GLU A 317 16.11 3.47 -12.50
N TRP A 318 16.96 3.11 -13.45
CA TRP A 318 16.65 3.25 -14.86
C TRP A 318 15.57 2.23 -15.24
N THR A 319 14.42 2.73 -15.72
CA THR A 319 13.19 1.92 -15.78
C THR A 319 12.59 1.90 -17.19
N ASP A 320 12.95 0.89 -17.98
CA ASP A 320 12.48 0.76 -19.35
C ASP A 320 11.29 -0.18 -19.47
N HIS A 321 10.14 0.39 -19.80
CA HIS A 321 8.89 -0.34 -20.00
C HIS A 321 8.79 -0.92 -21.42
N ILE A 322 9.77 -0.67 -22.30
CA ILE A 322 9.80 -1.10 -23.70
C ILE A 322 11.16 -1.74 -24.04
N PRO A 323 11.29 -3.08 -23.96
CA PRO A 323 10.28 -4.05 -24.42
C PRO A 323 9.42 -4.63 -23.28
N SER A 324 8.42 -5.45 -23.64
CA SER A 324 7.73 -6.33 -22.70
C SER A 324 8.34 -7.75 -22.82
N PRO A 325 8.92 -8.30 -21.74
CA PRO A 325 8.88 -7.81 -20.35
C PRO A 325 9.87 -6.66 -20.05
N GLN A 326 9.50 -5.82 -19.08
CA GLN A 326 10.18 -4.58 -18.66
C GLN A 326 11.57 -4.88 -18.06
N ILE A 327 12.46 -3.88 -18.06
CA ILE A 327 13.81 -3.98 -17.51
C ILE A 327 14.08 -2.82 -16.57
N HIS A 328 14.60 -3.18 -15.40
CA HIS A 328 14.91 -2.25 -14.33
C HIS A 328 16.38 -2.43 -13.94
N ILE A 329 17.11 -1.32 -13.89
CA ILE A 329 18.56 -1.31 -13.64
C ILE A 329 18.88 -0.21 -12.63
N ASN A 330 19.38 -0.59 -11.46
CA ASN A 330 19.99 0.37 -10.55
C ASN A 330 21.43 0.65 -10.98
N TYR A 331 21.77 1.93 -11.05
CA TYR A 331 23.16 2.36 -11.10
C TYR A 331 23.53 3.22 -9.89
N PHE A 332 24.81 3.13 -9.52
CA PHE A 332 25.33 3.66 -8.27
C PHE A 332 26.61 4.46 -8.50
N GLY A 333 26.83 5.48 -7.66
CA GLY A 333 28.08 6.22 -7.62
C GLY A 333 28.22 7.32 -8.67
N LEU A 334 27.16 7.60 -9.43
CA LEU A 334 27.05 8.78 -10.29
C LEU A 334 25.98 9.73 -9.75
N GLU A 335 26.27 11.03 -9.78
CA GLU A 335 25.30 12.08 -9.49
C GLU A 335 24.86 12.77 -10.79
N GLU A 336 24.48 11.96 -11.78
CA GLU A 336 23.95 12.39 -13.08
C GLU A 336 22.74 11.51 -13.39
N GLU A 337 21.63 12.11 -13.80
CA GLU A 337 20.41 11.39 -14.20
C GLU A 337 20.55 10.87 -15.63
N ILE A 338 20.15 9.62 -15.86
CA ILE A 338 20.20 8.95 -17.17
C ILE A 338 18.90 8.18 -17.33
N VAL A 339 18.12 8.48 -18.36
CA VAL A 339 16.77 7.95 -18.52
C VAL A 339 16.65 7.06 -19.76
N PRO A 340 15.66 6.14 -19.82
CA PRO A 340 15.40 5.33 -20.99
C PRO A 340 14.86 6.18 -22.15
N PRO A 341 14.90 5.67 -23.39
CA PRO A 341 14.38 6.40 -24.56
C PRO A 341 12.92 6.84 -24.43
N GLU A 342 12.09 6.08 -23.73
CA GLU A 342 10.69 6.44 -23.48
C GLU A 342 10.50 7.65 -22.56
N SER A 343 11.47 7.89 -21.67
CA SER A 343 11.51 9.02 -20.74
C SER A 343 12.25 10.23 -21.32
N TYR A 344 12.50 10.27 -22.64
CA TYR A 344 13.10 11.43 -23.29
C TYR A 344 12.23 12.70 -23.13
N ALA A 345 12.86 13.78 -22.69
CA ALA A 345 12.27 15.13 -22.67
C ALA A 345 13.27 16.16 -23.24
N LEU A 346 12.76 17.16 -23.96
CA LEU A 346 13.61 18.21 -24.54
C LEU A 346 14.27 19.03 -23.42
N GLY A 347 15.61 19.06 -23.39
CA GLY A 347 16.36 19.69 -22.30
C GLY A 347 16.33 18.88 -20.99
N GLY A 348 15.86 17.63 -21.04
CA GLY A 348 15.91 16.67 -19.96
C GLY A 348 17.28 16.00 -19.81
N PRO A 349 17.36 14.92 -19.00
CA PRO A 349 18.58 14.19 -18.74
C PRO A 349 19.14 13.47 -19.96
N LYS A 350 20.30 12.83 -19.76
CA LYS A 350 20.91 11.96 -20.78
C LYS A 350 20.00 10.79 -21.08
N VAL A 351 19.92 10.38 -22.33
CA VAL A 351 19.09 9.26 -22.77
C VAL A 351 19.95 8.15 -23.31
N MET A 352 19.76 6.94 -22.78
CA MET A 352 20.53 5.75 -23.13
C MET A 352 19.64 4.52 -23.15
N ASN A 353 19.91 3.57 -24.05
CA ASN A 353 19.38 2.21 -23.92
C ASN A 353 20.16 1.45 -22.83
N ALA A 354 19.69 0.26 -22.46
CA ALA A 354 20.30 -0.55 -21.39
C ALA A 354 21.81 -0.78 -21.59
N SER A 355 22.26 -1.18 -22.80
CA SER A 355 23.69 -1.44 -23.04
C SER A 355 24.55 -0.18 -22.96
N ASP A 356 24.06 0.93 -23.53
CA ASP A 356 24.79 2.20 -23.51
C ASP A 356 24.86 2.77 -22.09
N LEU A 357 23.78 2.63 -21.31
CA LEU A 357 23.75 2.98 -19.89
C LEU A 357 24.83 2.21 -19.13
N ILE A 358 24.83 0.87 -19.23
CA ILE A 358 25.80 0.03 -18.50
C ILE A 358 27.22 0.44 -18.88
N ILE A 359 27.54 0.49 -20.17
CA ILE A 359 28.88 0.86 -20.65
C ILE A 359 29.27 2.25 -20.16
N TYR A 360 28.37 3.24 -20.23
CA TYR A 360 28.63 4.59 -19.78
C TYR A 360 28.88 4.67 -18.28
N VAL A 361 28.03 4.02 -17.47
CA VAL A 361 28.19 4.02 -16.01
C VAL A 361 29.53 3.41 -15.62
N LYS A 362 29.88 2.26 -16.20
CA LYS A 362 31.18 1.61 -15.95
C LYS A 362 32.36 2.46 -16.37
N ALA A 363 32.28 3.12 -17.53
CA ALA A 363 33.33 4.02 -18.02
C ALA A 363 33.56 5.24 -17.10
N ASN A 364 32.53 5.64 -16.33
CA ASN A 364 32.61 6.75 -15.38
C ASN A 364 32.81 6.30 -13.93
N GLY A 365 33.20 5.04 -13.70
CA GLY A 365 33.54 4.52 -12.37
C GLY A 365 32.34 4.19 -11.48
N GLY A 366 31.13 4.18 -12.04
CA GLY A 366 29.93 3.75 -11.34
C GLY A 366 29.76 2.22 -11.31
N PHE A 367 28.71 1.79 -10.63
CA PHE A 367 28.33 0.39 -10.50
C PHE A 367 26.91 0.17 -11.01
N VAL A 368 26.61 -1.04 -11.47
CA VAL A 368 25.33 -1.38 -12.09
C VAL A 368 24.85 -2.74 -11.62
N THR A 369 23.60 -2.81 -11.17
CA THR A 369 22.91 -4.08 -10.90
C THR A 369 21.61 -4.16 -11.69
N VAL A 370 21.25 -5.37 -12.13
CA VAL A 370 19.93 -5.60 -12.73
C VAL A 370 18.95 -5.97 -11.63
N ASN A 371 17.84 -5.24 -11.57
CA ASN A 371 16.85 -5.35 -10.51
C ASN A 371 15.82 -6.44 -10.88
N HIS A 372 15.37 -7.15 -9.85
CA HIS A 372 14.26 -8.11 -9.81
C HIS A 372 13.97 -8.86 -11.13
N TYR A 373 15.04 -9.30 -11.81
CA TYR A 373 14.97 -9.86 -13.15
C TYR A 373 14.35 -11.26 -13.08
N ASN A 374 13.27 -11.50 -13.81
CA ASN A 374 12.73 -12.85 -13.92
C ASN A 374 13.64 -13.68 -14.85
N TYR A 375 13.93 -14.93 -14.51
CA TYR A 375 14.68 -15.86 -15.38
C TYR A 375 13.78 -16.93 -16.01
N ASP A 376 12.45 -16.81 -15.91
CA ASP A 376 11.53 -17.78 -16.51
C ASP A 376 11.75 -17.90 -18.02
N VAL A 377 12.33 -19.02 -18.43
CA VAL A 377 12.53 -19.38 -19.83
C VAL A 377 11.16 -19.59 -20.44
N ASN A 378 10.78 -18.79 -21.45
CA ASN A 378 9.49 -18.93 -22.12
C ASN A 378 9.36 -20.37 -22.68
N PRO A 379 8.47 -21.23 -22.14
CA PRO A 379 8.42 -22.65 -22.53
C PRO A 379 7.87 -22.87 -23.94
N ASN A 380 7.23 -21.86 -24.52
CA ASN A 380 6.45 -21.95 -25.77
C ASN A 380 6.96 -21.03 -26.88
N GLY A 381 8.15 -20.42 -26.74
CA GLY A 381 8.75 -19.62 -27.80
C GLY A 381 8.00 -18.31 -28.14
N GLY A 382 7.38 -17.66 -27.16
CA GLY A 382 7.03 -16.22 -27.18
C GLY A 382 8.06 -15.39 -26.39
N ASN A 383 7.94 -14.06 -26.34
CA ASN A 383 8.93 -13.14 -25.75
C ASN A 383 9.53 -13.69 -24.45
N GLY A 384 10.78 -14.16 -24.52
CA GLY A 384 11.62 -14.32 -23.35
C GLY A 384 11.96 -12.96 -22.77
N MET A 385 12.67 -12.96 -21.65
CA MET A 385 13.29 -11.75 -21.14
C MET A 385 14.10 -11.06 -22.25
N PRO A 386 14.07 -9.72 -22.33
CA PRO A 386 14.61 -8.99 -23.48
C PRO A 386 16.11 -9.22 -23.70
N TYR A 387 16.86 -9.58 -22.66
CA TYR A 387 18.28 -9.91 -22.73
C TYR A 387 18.63 -11.12 -21.85
N SER A 388 19.65 -11.89 -22.24
CA SER A 388 20.17 -12.98 -21.42
C SER A 388 21.08 -12.45 -20.30
N LEU A 389 21.32 -13.27 -19.26
CA LEU A 389 22.25 -12.93 -18.18
C LEU A 389 23.69 -12.74 -18.71
N GLU A 390 24.07 -13.51 -19.74
CA GLU A 390 25.36 -13.37 -20.43
C GLU A 390 25.47 -12.03 -21.15
N GLN A 391 24.39 -11.56 -21.80
CA GLN A 391 24.40 -10.23 -22.45
C GLN A 391 24.66 -9.12 -21.43
N PHE A 392 23.98 -9.14 -20.29
CA PHE A 392 24.23 -8.17 -19.22
C PHE A 392 25.66 -8.26 -18.67
N ARG A 393 26.16 -9.47 -18.41
CA ARG A 393 27.55 -9.69 -17.98
C ARG A 393 28.53 -9.11 -19.00
N ASP A 394 28.32 -9.39 -20.28
CA ASP A 394 29.21 -8.96 -21.37
C ASP A 394 29.15 -7.44 -21.60
N TRP A 395 28.04 -6.79 -21.27
CA TRP A 395 27.94 -5.32 -21.22
C TRP A 395 28.65 -4.71 -19.99
N GLY A 396 28.85 -5.49 -18.94
CA GLY A 396 29.68 -5.12 -17.79
C GLY A 396 28.91 -4.79 -16.50
N VAL A 397 27.72 -5.37 -16.29
CA VAL A 397 27.03 -5.25 -14.99
C VAL A 397 27.91 -5.78 -13.86
N ASP A 398 27.79 -5.21 -12.66
CA ASP A 398 28.51 -5.68 -11.47
C ASP A 398 27.79 -6.81 -10.76
N GLY A 399 26.49 -6.98 -11.00
CA GLY A 399 25.66 -7.89 -10.22
C GLY A 399 24.20 -7.95 -10.61
N PHE A 400 23.48 -8.78 -9.88
CA PHE A 400 22.03 -8.93 -9.99
C PHE A 400 21.40 -8.95 -8.60
N GLU A 401 20.19 -8.41 -8.53
CA GLU A 401 19.34 -8.59 -7.37
C GLU A 401 18.86 -10.04 -7.28
N ILE A 402 19.05 -10.68 -6.11
CA ILE A 402 18.62 -12.06 -5.84
C ILE A 402 17.58 -12.16 -4.72
N ILE A 403 17.22 -11.03 -4.12
CA ILE A 403 16.06 -10.87 -3.24
C ILE A 403 15.44 -9.53 -3.56
N ASN A 404 14.14 -9.53 -3.82
CA ASN A 404 13.33 -8.35 -4.06
C ASN A 404 12.02 -8.49 -3.28
N GLY A 405 11.67 -7.51 -2.43
CA GLY A 405 10.42 -7.55 -1.65
C GLY A 405 10.23 -8.83 -0.82
N GLY A 406 11.31 -9.38 -0.26
CA GLY A 406 11.31 -10.63 0.51
C GLY A 406 11.19 -11.91 -0.33
N SER A 407 11.01 -11.78 -1.65
CA SER A 407 10.99 -12.90 -2.59
C SER A 407 12.42 -13.30 -2.98
N TYR A 408 12.78 -14.57 -2.79
CA TYR A 408 14.11 -15.08 -3.10
C TYR A 408 14.13 -16.37 -3.95
N SER A 409 13.11 -17.24 -3.82
CA SER A 409 13.11 -18.57 -4.44
C SER A 409 13.24 -18.54 -5.96
N LYS A 410 12.60 -17.57 -6.63
CA LYS A 410 12.63 -17.41 -8.09
C LYS A 410 14.02 -16.99 -8.62
N TYR A 411 14.90 -16.45 -7.76
CA TYR A 411 16.22 -15.96 -8.14
C TYR A 411 17.35 -16.97 -7.97
N ALA A 412 17.05 -18.22 -7.56
CA ALA A 412 18.07 -19.26 -7.38
C ALA A 412 18.97 -19.47 -8.63
N PRO A 413 18.45 -19.44 -9.88
CA PRO A 413 19.29 -19.50 -11.08
C PRO A 413 20.20 -18.28 -11.24
N ILE A 414 19.70 -17.07 -10.97
CA ILE A 414 20.45 -15.82 -11.08
C ILE A 414 21.56 -15.75 -10.03
N ARG A 415 21.28 -16.18 -8.80
CA ARG A 415 22.30 -16.34 -7.76
C ARG A 415 23.42 -17.25 -8.23
N GLN A 416 23.10 -18.43 -8.76
CA GLN A 416 24.13 -19.35 -9.24
C GLN A 416 24.94 -18.75 -10.39
N PHE A 417 24.28 -18.08 -11.33
CA PHE A 417 24.94 -17.36 -12.40
C PHE A 417 25.92 -16.30 -11.88
N CYS A 418 25.54 -15.54 -10.84
CA CYS A 418 26.42 -14.55 -10.24
C CYS A 418 27.70 -15.19 -9.67
N LEU A 419 27.53 -16.27 -8.90
CA LEU A 419 28.65 -17.00 -8.29
C LEU A 419 29.59 -17.60 -9.35
N ASP A 420 29.02 -18.18 -10.41
CA ASP A 420 29.78 -18.81 -11.50
C ASP A 420 30.55 -17.80 -12.36
N ASN A 421 30.10 -16.53 -12.40
CA ASN A 421 30.65 -15.48 -13.25
C ASN A 421 31.35 -14.36 -12.47
N ASN A 422 31.61 -14.54 -11.17
CA ASN A 422 32.24 -13.54 -10.31
C ASN A 422 31.51 -12.18 -10.35
N LEU A 423 30.18 -12.23 -10.33
CA LEU A 423 29.28 -11.08 -10.18
C LEU A 423 28.75 -11.01 -8.75
N THR A 424 28.30 -9.82 -8.36
CA THR A 424 27.78 -9.53 -7.03
C THR A 424 26.31 -9.90 -6.94
N CYS A 425 25.93 -10.63 -5.91
CA CYS A 425 24.54 -10.79 -5.50
C CYS A 425 24.16 -9.58 -4.63
N VAL A 426 23.06 -8.90 -4.93
CA VAL A 426 22.50 -7.84 -4.09
C VAL A 426 21.06 -8.17 -3.66
N ALA A 427 20.57 -7.47 -2.64
CA ALA A 427 19.19 -7.58 -2.18
C ALA A 427 18.61 -6.19 -2.00
N GLY A 428 17.43 -5.97 -2.55
CA GLY A 428 16.66 -4.74 -2.43
C GLY A 428 15.30 -5.02 -1.82
N SER A 429 14.80 -4.11 -0.98
CA SER A 429 13.41 -4.21 -0.53
C SER A 429 12.43 -3.82 -1.62
N ASP A 430 12.82 -2.91 -2.52
CA ASP A 430 11.96 -2.34 -3.55
C ASP A 430 10.68 -1.75 -2.94
N ILE A 431 10.88 -1.12 -1.78
CA ILE A 431 9.78 -0.74 -0.90
C ILE A 431 9.14 0.56 -1.38
N HIS A 432 7.87 0.46 -1.76
CA HIS A 432 7.06 1.59 -2.21
C HIS A 432 6.19 2.14 -1.10
N THR A 433 5.71 1.29 -0.20
CA THR A 433 4.74 1.63 0.84
C THR A 433 5.39 1.73 2.22
N ASN A 434 4.58 1.95 3.25
CA ASN A 434 5.00 1.87 4.66
C ASN A 434 4.69 0.49 5.27
N GLU A 435 4.83 -0.60 4.52
CA GLU A 435 4.78 -1.94 5.09
C GLU A 435 6.01 -2.23 5.98
N ASP A 436 6.09 -3.43 6.57
CA ASP A 436 7.26 -3.83 7.36
C ASP A 436 8.42 -4.22 6.42
N LEU A 437 9.65 -3.80 6.73
CA LEU A 437 10.82 -4.12 5.91
C LEU A 437 11.06 -5.63 5.82
N ASN A 438 10.97 -6.15 4.61
CA ASN A 438 11.04 -7.58 4.33
C ASN A 438 12.41 -8.05 3.79
N THR A 439 13.37 -7.14 3.61
CA THR A 439 14.67 -7.43 2.98
C THR A 439 15.75 -6.52 3.54
N PHE A 440 16.94 -7.05 3.80
CA PHE A 440 18.12 -6.24 4.09
C PHE A 440 19.43 -6.98 3.78
N THR A 441 20.51 -6.24 3.64
CA THR A 441 21.87 -6.77 3.49
C THR A 441 22.67 -6.53 4.77
N LYS A 442 23.18 -7.59 5.41
CA LYS A 442 24.21 -7.44 6.44
C LYS A 442 25.59 -7.44 5.77
N LEU A 443 26.29 -6.32 5.89
CA LEU A 443 27.61 -6.11 5.28
C LEU A 443 28.65 -5.76 6.33
N LYS A 444 29.80 -6.44 6.26
CA LYS A 444 31.00 -6.07 6.99
C LYS A 444 31.90 -5.22 6.11
N LEU A 445 32.38 -4.08 6.61
CA LEU A 445 33.27 -3.19 5.89
C LEU A 445 34.72 -3.35 6.35
N ASP A 446 35.65 -3.46 5.40
CA ASP A 446 37.10 -3.41 5.68
C ASP A 446 37.53 -2.14 6.46
N ASP A 447 36.88 -1.01 6.15
CA ASP A 447 37.05 0.27 6.84
C ASP A 447 35.66 0.84 7.17
N PRO A 448 35.22 0.80 8.44
CA PRO A 448 33.89 1.26 8.84
C PRO A 448 33.65 2.75 8.63
N ASN A 449 34.72 3.55 8.51
CA ASN A 449 34.63 4.99 8.30
C ASN A 449 34.51 5.35 6.82
N ASN A 450 34.90 4.45 5.92
CA ASN A 450 34.82 4.67 4.48
C ASN A 450 33.52 4.07 3.92
N LYS A 451 32.43 4.82 4.03
CA LYS A 451 31.13 4.43 3.48
C LYS A 451 30.92 4.95 2.06
N THR A 452 31.96 5.06 1.24
CA THR A 452 31.80 5.44 -0.18
C THR A 452 31.20 4.29 -1.00
N VAL A 453 30.45 4.58 -2.06
CA VAL A 453 29.86 3.55 -2.94
C VAL A 453 30.93 2.56 -3.44
N ALA A 454 32.10 3.05 -3.84
CA ALA A 454 33.20 2.21 -4.28
C ALA A 454 33.70 1.24 -3.19
N ASN A 455 33.75 1.68 -1.92
CA ASN A 455 34.12 0.79 -0.83
C ASN A 455 33.00 -0.22 -0.52
N ILE A 456 31.73 0.17 -0.61
CA ILE A 456 30.61 -0.77 -0.47
C ILE A 456 30.72 -1.89 -1.51
N PHE A 457 30.82 -1.56 -2.79
CA PHE A 457 30.93 -2.55 -3.87
C PHE A 457 32.22 -3.37 -3.81
N LYS A 458 33.32 -2.79 -3.32
CA LYS A 458 34.55 -3.56 -3.04
C LYS A 458 34.29 -4.69 -2.04
N ASN A 459 33.55 -4.41 -0.95
CA ASN A 459 33.27 -5.40 0.09
C ASN A 459 32.22 -6.44 -0.36
N LEU A 460 31.33 -6.09 -1.29
CA LEU A 460 30.34 -7.02 -1.85
C LEU A 460 30.93 -8.00 -2.87
N LYS A 461 32.03 -7.64 -3.54
CA LYS A 461 32.58 -8.36 -4.70
C LYS A 461 32.81 -9.85 -4.48
N ASN A 462 33.16 -10.25 -3.26
CA ASN A 462 33.45 -11.64 -2.92
C ASN A 462 32.22 -12.44 -2.45
N ASN A 463 31.02 -11.83 -2.43
CA ASN A 463 29.78 -12.46 -1.97
C ASN A 463 29.90 -13.08 -0.56
N SER A 464 30.59 -12.40 0.36
CA SER A 464 30.76 -12.83 1.75
C SER A 464 29.81 -12.13 2.74
N HIS A 465 28.97 -11.24 2.24
CA HIS A 465 27.88 -10.59 2.98
C HIS A 465 26.69 -11.54 3.14
N ALA A 466 25.69 -11.15 3.93
CA ALA A 466 24.43 -11.88 4.02
C ALA A 466 23.30 -11.07 3.39
N LEU A 467 22.47 -11.74 2.58
CA LEU A 467 21.32 -11.16 1.92
C LEU A 467 20.07 -11.77 2.54
N VAL A 468 19.41 -11.03 3.43
CA VAL A 468 18.38 -11.58 4.31
C VAL A 468 17.00 -11.18 3.82
N ALA A 469 16.18 -12.18 3.47
CA ALA A 469 14.74 -12.03 3.31
C ALA A 469 14.03 -12.32 4.64
N VAL A 470 12.98 -11.55 4.94
CA VAL A 470 12.15 -11.70 6.13
C VAL A 470 10.76 -12.17 5.71
N GLN A 471 10.39 -13.37 6.12
CA GLN A 471 9.06 -13.92 5.92
C GLN A 471 8.25 -13.72 7.19
N PHE A 472 7.21 -12.88 7.12
CA PHE A 472 6.41 -12.51 8.29
C PHE A 472 5.43 -13.59 8.76
N TYR A 473 5.02 -14.48 7.86
CA TYR A 473 4.10 -15.56 8.13
C TYR A 473 4.17 -16.65 7.05
N ASP A 474 3.85 -17.88 7.43
CA ASP A 474 3.69 -18.97 6.49
C ASP A 474 2.39 -18.79 5.69
N LYS A 475 2.46 -18.99 4.36
CA LYS A 475 1.27 -19.08 3.50
C LYS A 475 0.63 -20.46 3.66
N ILE A 476 -0.30 -20.57 4.62
CA ILE A 476 -1.02 -21.82 4.94
C ILE A 476 -2.22 -22.03 4.02
N PHE A 477 -2.87 -20.93 3.63
CA PHE A 477 -4.04 -20.92 2.77
C PHE A 477 -3.69 -20.27 1.44
N GLU A 478 -3.95 -20.96 0.33
CA GLU A 478 -3.67 -20.48 -1.02
C GLU A 478 -4.87 -20.75 -1.91
N ILE A 479 -5.32 -19.72 -2.64
CA ILE A 479 -6.36 -19.82 -3.66
C ILE A 479 -5.65 -19.99 -5.02
N PRO A 480 -6.17 -20.82 -5.95
CA PRO A 480 -5.56 -20.95 -7.28
C PRO A 480 -5.30 -19.59 -7.96
N GLY A 481 -4.08 -19.42 -8.47
CA GLY A 481 -3.51 -18.14 -8.91
C GLY A 481 -4.29 -17.37 -10.00
N ASP A 482 -5.10 -18.06 -10.82
CA ASP A 482 -5.96 -17.45 -11.86
C ASP A 482 -7.00 -16.45 -11.30
N THR A 483 -7.11 -16.35 -9.97
CA THR A 483 -8.09 -15.49 -9.31
C THR A 483 -7.49 -14.23 -8.67
N ASN A 484 -6.17 -14.04 -8.73
CA ASN A 484 -5.52 -12.83 -8.24
C ASN A 484 -5.96 -11.59 -9.05
N ASP A 485 -6.17 -11.75 -10.36
CA ASP A 485 -6.62 -10.68 -11.26
C ASP A 485 -8.01 -10.09 -10.91
N ILE A 486 -8.84 -10.84 -10.16
CA ILE A 486 -10.15 -10.36 -9.68
C ILE A 486 -10.11 -9.89 -8.22
N GLY A 487 -8.92 -9.81 -7.63
CA GLY A 487 -8.68 -9.28 -6.29
C GLY A 487 -8.91 -10.27 -5.14
N LEU A 488 -8.94 -11.59 -5.39
CA LEU A 488 -9.13 -12.58 -4.31
C LEU A 488 -7.91 -12.73 -3.39
N TYR A 489 -6.73 -12.27 -3.80
CA TYR A 489 -5.52 -12.23 -2.96
C TYR A 489 -5.78 -11.55 -1.61
N VAL A 490 -6.59 -10.47 -1.56
CA VAL A 490 -6.99 -9.80 -0.30
C VAL A 490 -7.62 -10.76 0.71
N ILE A 491 -8.40 -11.74 0.24
CA ILE A 491 -9.01 -12.75 1.13
C ILE A 491 -7.96 -13.76 1.58
N GLU A 492 -7.09 -14.18 0.66
CA GLU A 492 -5.97 -15.07 0.94
C GLU A 492 -5.02 -14.49 1.99
N ASP A 493 -4.50 -13.28 1.75
CA ASP A 493 -3.58 -12.59 2.64
C ASP A 493 -4.21 -12.26 3.98
N PHE A 494 -5.49 -11.89 4.00
CA PHE A 494 -6.20 -11.67 5.27
C PHE A 494 -6.34 -12.96 6.07
N ILE A 495 -6.65 -14.09 5.43
CA ILE A 495 -6.72 -15.39 6.12
C ILE A 495 -5.34 -15.80 6.63
N ASN A 496 -4.30 -15.71 5.79
CA ASN A 496 -2.94 -16.04 6.19
C ASN A 496 -2.45 -15.16 7.34
N TYR A 497 -2.70 -13.85 7.29
CA TYR A 497 -2.42 -12.96 8.40
C TYR A 497 -3.13 -13.41 9.69
N LEU A 498 -4.44 -13.68 9.64
CA LEU A 498 -5.21 -14.08 10.82
C LEU A 498 -4.68 -15.38 11.45
N LEU A 499 -4.30 -16.36 10.62
CA LEU A 499 -3.76 -17.64 11.08
C LEU A 499 -2.39 -17.52 11.74
N ASN A 500 -1.66 -16.42 11.50
CA ASN A 500 -0.31 -16.17 11.98
C ASN A 500 -0.21 -14.99 12.96
N MET A 501 -1.34 -14.51 13.50
CA MET A 501 -1.32 -13.46 14.51
C MET A 501 -0.71 -13.92 15.83
N ASP A 502 0.08 -13.05 16.45
CA ASP A 502 0.46 -13.20 17.84
C ASP A 502 -0.69 -12.84 18.81
N THR A 503 -0.51 -13.16 20.09
CA THR A 503 -1.49 -12.87 21.14
C THR A 503 -1.85 -11.38 21.25
N TYR A 504 -0.91 -10.47 21.07
CA TYR A 504 -1.14 -9.03 21.19
C TYR A 504 -1.87 -8.45 19.96
N GLN A 505 -1.58 -8.93 18.76
CA GLN A 505 -2.33 -8.62 17.54
C GLN A 505 -3.78 -9.10 17.70
N ALA A 506 -3.98 -10.34 18.17
CA ALA A 506 -5.31 -10.88 18.41
C ALA A 506 -6.08 -10.07 19.48
N ILE A 507 -5.43 -9.67 20.58
CA ILE A 507 -6.02 -8.77 21.60
C ILE A 507 -6.42 -7.42 20.97
N SER A 508 -5.59 -6.86 20.09
CA SER A 508 -5.94 -5.62 19.38
C SER A 508 -7.22 -5.76 18.56
N TRP A 509 -7.30 -6.82 17.74
CA TRP A 509 -8.50 -7.14 16.97
C TRP A 509 -9.72 -7.33 17.87
N ILE A 510 -9.56 -7.97 19.02
CA ILE A 510 -10.62 -8.13 20.02
C ILE A 510 -11.09 -6.77 20.53
N LEU A 511 -10.17 -5.89 20.93
CA LEU A 511 -10.48 -4.56 21.46
C LEU A 511 -11.21 -3.71 20.41
N TRP A 512 -10.72 -3.67 19.18
CA TRP A 512 -11.34 -2.92 18.09
C TRP A 512 -12.70 -3.49 17.70
N SER A 513 -12.79 -4.81 17.50
CA SER A 513 -14.06 -5.47 17.16
C SER A 513 -15.12 -5.24 18.23
N SER A 514 -14.73 -5.34 19.51
CA SER A 514 -15.63 -5.12 20.65
C SER A 514 -16.05 -3.66 20.77
N SER A 515 -15.13 -2.72 20.56
CA SER A 515 -15.40 -1.28 20.59
C SER A 515 -16.37 -0.88 19.47
N ILE A 516 -16.12 -1.35 18.25
CA ILE A 516 -16.99 -1.15 17.09
C ILE A 516 -18.37 -1.74 17.37
N TYR A 517 -18.45 -2.99 17.84
CA TYR A 517 -19.71 -3.62 18.21
C TYR A 517 -20.48 -2.83 19.28
N LEU A 518 -19.80 -2.35 20.32
CA LEU A 518 -20.40 -1.55 21.39
C LEU A 518 -20.94 -0.21 20.86
N ILE A 519 -20.18 0.48 20.00
CA ILE A 519 -20.64 1.71 19.34
C ILE A 519 -21.89 1.43 18.52
N PHE A 520 -21.89 0.37 17.71
CA PHE A 520 -23.06 -0.05 16.94
C PHE A 520 -24.25 -0.38 17.84
N TYR A 521 -24.05 -1.07 18.96
CA TYR A 521 -25.10 -1.37 19.92
C TYR A 521 -25.70 -0.10 20.54
N ILE A 522 -24.86 0.82 21.01
CA ILE A 522 -25.30 2.10 21.60
C ILE A 522 -26.06 2.91 20.55
N PHE A 523 -25.53 2.99 19.34
CA PHE A 523 -26.17 3.68 18.22
C PHE A 523 -27.52 3.05 17.89
N TYR A 524 -27.59 1.73 17.75
CA TYR A 524 -28.83 0.99 17.48
C TYR A 524 -29.89 1.25 18.56
N LYS A 525 -29.50 1.19 19.84
CA LYS A 525 -30.37 1.46 20.98
C LYS A 525 -30.87 2.91 20.99
N LYS A 526 -29.99 3.87 20.73
CA LYS A 526 -30.36 5.29 20.60
C LYS A 526 -31.33 5.48 19.43
N LEU A 527 -31.01 4.97 18.25
CA LEU A 527 -31.82 5.07 17.03
C LEU A 527 -33.24 4.50 17.25
N LYS A 528 -33.36 3.39 17.98
CA LYS A 528 -34.66 2.83 18.36
C LYS A 528 -35.48 3.77 19.26
N LYS A 529 -34.82 4.55 20.12
CA LYS A 529 -35.44 5.53 21.04
C LYS A 529 -35.61 6.94 20.47
N VAL A 530 -34.96 7.29 19.35
CA VAL A 530 -35.09 8.62 18.73
C VAL A 530 -36.56 8.91 18.38
N ASP A 531 -37.05 10.07 18.81
CA ASP A 531 -38.37 10.56 18.40
C ASP A 531 -38.33 10.94 16.91
N ILE A 532 -39.30 10.40 16.16
CA ILE A 532 -39.46 10.64 14.73
C ILE A 532 -39.75 12.12 14.45
N ASN A 533 -40.51 12.80 15.32
CA ASN A 533 -40.83 14.21 15.15
C ASN A 533 -39.60 15.09 15.34
N ARG A 534 -38.76 14.78 16.32
CA ARG A 534 -37.47 15.44 16.51
C ARG A 534 -36.55 15.24 15.31
N LEU A 535 -36.48 14.04 14.75
CA LEU A 535 -35.67 13.75 13.57
C LEU A 535 -36.19 14.46 12.32
N ARG A 536 -37.51 14.51 12.15
CA ARG A 536 -38.17 15.29 11.10
C ARG A 536 -37.80 16.76 11.21
N ASN A 537 -37.96 17.37 12.39
CA ASN A 537 -37.64 18.77 12.68
C ASN A 537 -36.15 19.11 12.45
N LYS A 538 -35.27 18.12 12.57
CA LYS A 538 -33.83 18.27 12.28
C LYS A 538 -33.51 18.27 10.79
N ILE A 539 -34.27 17.51 10.03
CA ILE A 539 -34.09 17.33 8.59
C ILE A 539 -34.78 18.44 7.80
N SER A 540 -35.93 18.89 8.29
CA SER A 540 -36.65 20.08 7.82
C SER A 540 -35.94 21.36 8.24
#